data_AF-A0A5N6RK60-F1
#
_entry.id   AF-A0A5N6RK60-F1
#
_cell.length_a   1.000
_cell.length_b   1.000
_cell.length_c   1.000
_cell.angle_alpha   90.00
_cell.angle_beta   90.00
_cell.angle_gamma   90.00
#
_symmetry.space_group_name_H-M   'P 1'
#
loop_
_entity.id
_entity.type
_entity.pdbx_description
1 polymer ?
#
loop_
_entity_poly.entity_id
_entity_poly.type
_entity_poly.pdbx_seq_one_letter_code
_entity_poly.pdbx_strand_id
1 'polypeptide(L)'
;MAGREHVISVEELLSRKVNVVRTEAGQTSRGNDADRETQRSSIVEVQVIEKDSPRQQWLDELEKAGDEADQKTGPKIQKVPSLLRGNEKVAKYFEPRVVSLGPIHHGKAKYQKAEKYKLRLASAFVKESGKGKKAESLYAEIEKKIKILREYFDDDEKVMKKYDDECLARMLFVDGCAVLQFMCYAVEEKFKDVKIKDYQAAFGQQDLFLLENQLPHQLLEDLMELSEKKEILKSSIESFIEKHATFDKKKDIHATFDKKKDMHPTFDEKKDMHPTKGDKPAPHLLDRLRTKLLGGKTDSEGQKGQAAWHSYRNVQELREVGIKLKPRYTSSLKDVYFDKQYPGHLYLPQIKVDDSTGPNFLNLIAYEMCPDFENDFGVTSYICFLDSLIDHPDDVKELRKELILHNRLGSDKEVAKLFNDIATDLVPNPNTYAEVKQQIQECCDNKWKTWIAQGIHDHFSSPWTGVGFVAAFVALFLTAAQTWFTVFSPPGPCDNFCQHHRG
;
A
#
# COMPACT_ATOMS: atom_id res chain seq x y z
N MET A 1 68.56 -40.43 -9.46
CA MET A 1 68.21 -40.03 -8.09
C MET A 1 67.68 -38.60 -8.13
N ALA A 2 66.42 -38.45 -7.69
CA ALA A 2 65.66 -37.21 -7.39
C ALA A 2 65.77 -36.01 -8.34
N GLY A 3 64.76 -35.82 -9.21
CA GLY A 3 64.38 -34.51 -9.74
C GLY A 3 63.42 -33.81 -8.77
N ARG A 4 63.70 -32.56 -8.41
CA ARG A 4 62.75 -31.66 -7.72
C ARG A 4 62.27 -30.63 -8.73
N GLU A 5 60.97 -30.61 -8.96
CA GLU A 5 60.25 -29.49 -9.56
C GLU A 5 60.25 -28.33 -8.57
N HIS A 6 60.70 -27.15 -9.00
CA HIS A 6 60.38 -25.89 -8.34
C HIS A 6 59.28 -25.20 -9.17
N VAL A 7 58.05 -25.33 -8.70
CA VAL A 7 56.91 -24.51 -9.11
C VAL A 7 57.10 -23.14 -8.46
N ILE A 8 57.39 -22.13 -9.26
CA ILE A 8 57.45 -20.73 -8.82
C ILE A 8 56.01 -20.20 -8.84
N SER A 9 55.50 -19.76 -7.68
CA SER A 9 54.19 -19.13 -7.52
C SER A 9 54.13 -17.83 -8.32
N VAL A 10 52.97 -17.53 -8.92
CA VAL A 10 52.72 -16.29 -9.70
C VAL A 10 52.94 -15.03 -8.84
N GLU A 11 52.86 -15.13 -7.51
CA GLU A 11 53.19 -14.04 -6.57
C GLU A 11 54.70 -13.69 -6.55
N GLU A 12 55.59 -14.65 -6.84
CA GLU A 12 57.04 -14.42 -6.86
C GLU A 12 57.49 -13.72 -8.15
N LEU A 13 56.66 -13.74 -9.21
CA LEU A 13 56.85 -12.97 -10.43
C LEU A 13 56.46 -11.48 -10.26
N LEU A 14 55.59 -11.16 -9.31
CA LEU A 14 55.09 -9.79 -9.08
C LEU A 14 55.98 -8.93 -8.18
N SER A 15 57.03 -9.52 -7.56
CA SER A 15 57.96 -8.79 -6.68
C SER A 15 59.32 -8.47 -7.32
N ARG A 16 59.55 -8.84 -8.58
CA ARG A 16 60.78 -8.45 -9.29
C ARG A 16 60.67 -7.02 -9.82
N LYS A 17 61.26 -6.06 -9.10
CA LYS A 17 61.66 -4.76 -9.63
C LYS A 17 62.50 -4.98 -10.90
N VAL A 18 61.91 -4.75 -12.07
CA VAL A 18 62.63 -4.82 -13.34
C VAL A 18 63.54 -3.59 -13.43
N ASN A 19 64.82 -3.76 -13.13
CA ASN A 19 65.84 -2.74 -13.37
C ASN A 19 66.15 -2.71 -14.88
N VAL A 20 65.53 -1.80 -15.62
CA VAL A 20 65.90 -1.53 -17.02
C VAL A 20 67.10 -0.60 -17.03
N VAL A 21 68.30 -1.15 -17.24
CA VAL A 21 69.52 -0.35 -17.49
C VAL A 21 69.57 -0.05 -19.00
N ARG A 22 69.35 1.21 -19.37
CA ARG A 22 69.48 1.67 -20.76
C ARG A 22 70.93 2.09 -21.00
N THR A 23 71.66 1.31 -21.80
CA THR A 23 73.01 1.67 -22.28
C THR A 23 72.87 2.39 -23.61
N GLU A 24 73.10 3.70 -23.65
CA GLU A 24 73.19 4.45 -24.91
C GLU A 24 74.66 4.64 -25.29
N ALA A 25 75.06 4.04 -26.41
CA ALA A 25 76.37 4.26 -27.02
C ALA A 25 76.34 5.60 -27.78
N GLY A 26 77.03 6.61 -27.24
CA GLY A 26 77.24 7.89 -27.91
C GLY A 26 78.33 7.80 -28.98
N GLN A 27 78.06 8.31 -30.18
CA GLN A 27 79.09 8.76 -31.11
C GLN A 27 79.20 10.28 -31.09
N THR A 28 80.45 10.72 -30.99
CA THR A 28 80.95 12.06 -30.74
C THR A 28 80.96 12.96 -31.98
N SER A 29 80.80 14.27 -31.79
CA SER A 29 81.74 15.24 -32.38
C SER A 29 81.75 16.58 -31.65
N ARG A 30 82.88 16.81 -30.98
CA ARG A 30 83.64 18.05 -30.74
C ARG A 30 83.03 19.21 -29.93
N GLY A 31 83.65 19.43 -28.78
CA GLY A 31 84.06 20.76 -28.32
C GLY A 31 83.97 20.94 -26.80
N ASN A 32 85.10 20.74 -26.10
CA ASN A 32 85.63 21.42 -24.89
C ASN A 32 84.64 22.03 -23.88
N ASP A 33 84.75 21.91 -22.56
CA ASP A 33 85.80 21.45 -21.65
C ASP A 33 85.11 21.16 -20.29
N ALA A 34 85.67 20.21 -19.54
CA ALA A 34 85.56 19.95 -18.11
C ALA A 34 84.25 20.31 -17.37
N ASP A 35 83.43 19.31 -17.07
CA ASP A 35 82.57 19.37 -15.89
C ASP A 35 82.32 17.99 -15.24
N ARG A 36 82.25 18.01 -13.91
CA ARG A 36 82.24 16.87 -12.97
C ARG A 36 81.15 15.84 -13.26
N GLU A 37 81.55 14.58 -13.45
CA GLU A 37 80.62 13.43 -13.47
C GLU A 37 80.00 13.21 -12.08
N THR A 38 78.72 13.57 -11.94
CA THR A 38 77.85 13.07 -10.86
C THR A 38 76.82 12.16 -11.49
N GLN A 39 76.99 10.84 -11.34
CA GLN A 39 75.98 9.85 -11.75
C GLN A 39 74.71 10.05 -10.91
N ARG A 40 73.69 10.65 -11.52
CA ARG A 40 72.35 10.77 -10.91
C ARG A 40 71.50 9.61 -11.39
N SER A 41 71.41 8.55 -10.57
CA SER A 41 70.44 7.48 -10.73
C SER A 41 69.04 8.03 -10.46
N SER A 42 68.19 8.12 -11.49
CA SER A 42 66.77 8.47 -11.35
C SER A 42 65.96 7.18 -11.14
N ILE A 43 65.55 6.94 -9.90
CA ILE A 43 64.53 5.94 -9.57
C ILE A 43 63.19 6.50 -10.06
N VAL A 44 62.60 5.87 -11.08
CA VAL A 44 61.21 6.12 -11.45
C VAL A 44 60.37 5.24 -10.51
N GLU A 45 59.77 5.85 -9.48
CA GLU A 45 58.70 5.22 -8.71
C GLU A 45 57.47 5.12 -9.61
N VAL A 46 57.25 3.95 -10.20
CA VAL A 46 55.95 3.61 -10.76
C VAL A 46 55.04 3.29 -9.59
N GLN A 47 54.25 4.26 -9.14
CA GLN A 47 53.10 3.98 -8.29
C GLN A 47 52.15 3.11 -9.11
N VAL A 48 52.10 1.81 -8.79
CA VAL A 48 51.00 0.96 -9.21
C VAL A 48 49.78 1.48 -8.48
N ILE A 49 49.00 2.31 -9.17
CA ILE A 49 47.63 2.60 -8.75
C ILE A 49 46.90 1.26 -8.93
N GLU A 50 46.83 0.47 -7.87
CA GLU A 50 45.89 -0.64 -7.79
C GLU A 50 44.51 -0.01 -7.99
N LYS A 51 43.96 -0.16 -9.21
CA LYS A 51 42.55 0.10 -9.44
C LYS A 51 41.80 -0.77 -8.44
N ASP A 52 41.01 -0.15 -7.57
CA ASP A 52 40.20 -0.85 -6.56
C ASP A 52 39.59 -2.09 -7.19
N SER A 53 39.99 -3.26 -6.69
CA SER A 53 39.48 -4.54 -7.17
C SER A 53 37.94 -4.51 -7.09
N PRO A 54 37.21 -5.12 -8.04
CA PRO A 54 35.75 -5.23 -7.95
C PRO A 54 35.25 -5.75 -6.59
N ARG A 55 36.08 -6.55 -5.90
CA ARG A 55 35.84 -6.98 -4.52
C ARG A 55 35.88 -5.83 -3.51
N GLN A 56 36.88 -4.95 -3.59
CA GLN A 56 37.04 -3.84 -2.67
C GLN A 56 35.93 -2.81 -2.88
N GLN A 57 35.57 -2.53 -4.13
CA GLN A 57 34.41 -1.68 -4.45
C GLN A 57 33.11 -2.22 -3.85
N TRP A 58 32.87 -3.53 -3.96
CA TRP A 58 31.71 -4.18 -3.34
C TRP A 58 31.75 -4.14 -1.80
N LEU A 59 32.92 -4.32 -1.18
CA LEU A 59 33.07 -4.22 0.27
C LEU A 59 32.85 -2.78 0.76
N ASP A 60 33.39 -1.79 0.06
CA ASP A 60 33.18 -0.38 0.37
C ASP A 60 31.70 0.03 0.17
N GLU A 61 31.03 -0.52 -0.85
CA GLU A 61 29.57 -0.39 -1.04
C GLU A 61 28.78 -1.02 0.11
N LEU A 62 29.20 -2.21 0.58
CA LEU A 62 28.57 -2.90 1.70
C LEU A 62 28.72 -2.12 3.02
N GLU A 63 29.91 -1.57 3.28
CA GLU A 63 30.17 -0.74 4.46
C GLU A 63 29.34 0.55 4.42
N LYS A 64 29.31 1.26 3.28
CA LYS A 64 28.47 2.46 3.10
C LYS A 64 26.97 2.19 3.22
N ALA A 65 26.49 1.05 2.72
CA ALA A 65 25.08 0.68 2.82
C ALA A 65 24.62 0.53 4.28
N GLY A 66 25.53 0.14 5.19
CA GLY A 66 25.27 0.13 6.64
C GLY A 66 25.08 1.53 7.22
N ASP A 67 25.91 2.49 6.80
CA ASP A 67 25.87 3.89 7.29
C ASP A 67 24.68 4.69 6.73
N GLU A 68 24.22 4.38 5.51
CA GLU A 68 23.06 5.02 4.88
C GLU A 68 21.73 4.59 5.50
N ALA A 69 21.64 3.37 6.03
CA ALA A 69 20.42 2.84 6.66
C ALA A 69 20.00 3.62 7.93
N ASP A 70 20.93 4.30 8.59
CA ASP A 70 20.67 5.12 9.77
C ASP A 70 20.16 6.53 9.44
N GLN A 71 20.26 6.98 8.18
CA GLN A 71 19.71 8.26 7.75
C GLN A 71 18.23 8.12 7.36
N LYS A 72 17.34 8.14 8.37
CA LYS A 72 15.88 8.18 8.16
C LYS A 72 15.46 9.44 7.40
N THR A 73 15.38 9.35 6.07
CA THR A 73 14.71 10.36 5.24
C THR A 73 13.20 10.18 5.32
N GLY A 74 12.44 11.28 5.15
CA GLY A 74 10.98 11.21 5.15
C GLY A 74 10.43 10.57 3.85
N PRO A 75 9.17 10.11 3.86
CA PRO A 75 8.52 9.51 2.69
C PRO A 75 8.56 10.43 1.46
N LYS A 76 8.89 9.83 0.31
CA LYS A 76 9.06 10.46 -1.00
C LYS A 76 7.89 10.16 -1.91
N ILE A 77 7.64 11.09 -2.84
CA ILE A 77 6.77 10.87 -3.99
C ILE A 77 7.53 10.01 -4.99
N GLN A 78 7.05 8.78 -5.16
CA GLN A 78 7.77 7.73 -5.88
C GLN A 78 6.81 6.84 -6.68
N LYS A 79 7.38 5.88 -7.40
CA LYS A 79 6.60 4.87 -8.14
C LYS A 79 6.02 3.82 -7.21
N VAL A 80 4.93 3.22 -7.64
CA VAL A 80 4.30 2.07 -6.96
C VAL A 80 5.29 0.91 -6.88
N PRO A 81 5.41 0.26 -5.71
CA PRO A 81 6.25 -0.93 -5.54
C PRO A 81 6.02 -1.98 -6.63
N SER A 82 7.12 -2.59 -7.09
CA SER A 82 7.11 -3.54 -8.21
C SER A 82 6.17 -4.72 -7.98
N LEU A 83 6.03 -5.17 -6.73
CA LEU A 83 5.12 -6.24 -6.33
C LEU A 83 3.66 -5.94 -6.73
N LEU A 84 3.14 -4.75 -6.39
CA LEU A 84 1.79 -4.34 -6.77
C LEU A 84 1.69 -4.01 -8.25
N ARG A 85 2.73 -3.40 -8.82
CA ARG A 85 2.75 -3.03 -10.24
C ARG A 85 2.70 -4.24 -11.17
N GLY A 86 3.33 -5.34 -10.77
CA GLY A 86 3.39 -6.58 -11.55
C GLY A 86 2.07 -7.36 -11.59
N ASN A 87 1.12 -7.06 -10.69
CA ASN A 87 -0.18 -7.71 -10.68
C ASN A 87 -1.12 -7.10 -11.73
N GLU A 88 -1.31 -7.82 -12.85
CA GLU A 88 -2.12 -7.37 -13.99
C GLU A 88 -3.57 -7.00 -13.64
N LYS A 89 -4.16 -7.63 -12.61
CA LYS A 89 -5.54 -7.36 -12.19
C LYS A 89 -5.70 -5.94 -11.66
N VAL A 90 -4.68 -5.42 -10.98
CA VAL A 90 -4.72 -4.15 -10.25
C VAL A 90 -3.82 -3.06 -10.84
N ALA A 91 -2.88 -3.40 -11.74
CA ALA A 91 -1.92 -2.46 -12.33
C ALA A 91 -2.56 -1.19 -12.92
N LYS A 92 -3.75 -1.31 -13.51
CA LYS A 92 -4.53 -0.19 -14.09
C LYS A 92 -4.94 0.87 -13.07
N TYR A 93 -4.98 0.55 -11.78
CA TYR A 93 -5.49 1.43 -10.73
C TYR A 93 -4.46 2.45 -10.22
N PHE A 94 -3.21 2.32 -10.64
CA PHE A 94 -2.12 3.21 -10.25
C PHE A 94 -1.86 4.32 -11.26
N GLU A 95 -2.47 4.27 -12.44
CA GLU A 95 -2.20 5.23 -13.50
C GLU A 95 -3.32 6.28 -13.58
N PRO A 96 -2.99 7.59 -13.68
CA PRO A 96 -4.01 8.63 -13.78
C PRO A 96 -4.91 8.43 -15.00
N ARG A 97 -6.18 8.76 -14.84
CA ARG A 97 -7.23 8.57 -15.84
C ARG A 97 -7.38 9.77 -16.75
N VAL A 98 -7.22 10.98 -16.20
CA VAL A 98 -7.47 12.23 -16.93
C VAL A 98 -6.33 13.22 -16.76
N VAL A 99 -5.80 13.43 -15.55
CA VAL A 99 -4.79 14.46 -15.25
C VAL A 99 -3.52 13.88 -14.65
N SER A 100 -2.39 14.16 -15.30
CA SER A 100 -1.07 13.96 -14.69
C SER A 100 -0.64 15.19 -13.90
N LEU A 101 -0.10 14.96 -12.71
CA LEU A 101 0.47 15.92 -11.78
C LEU A 101 1.91 15.51 -11.49
N GLY A 102 2.81 16.49 -11.51
CA GLY A 102 4.21 16.26 -11.21
C GLY A 102 4.94 15.37 -12.23
N PRO A 103 6.19 14.98 -11.93
CA PRO A 103 7.16 14.54 -12.92
C PRO A 103 6.97 13.11 -13.46
N ILE A 104 6.29 12.23 -12.72
CA ILE A 104 6.22 10.79 -13.05
C ILE A 104 5.42 10.54 -14.33
N HIS A 105 4.24 11.14 -14.44
CA HIS A 105 3.34 10.97 -15.58
C HIS A 105 3.38 12.12 -16.60
N HIS A 106 4.13 13.18 -16.30
CA HIS A 106 4.19 14.37 -17.15
C HIS A 106 4.71 14.07 -18.56
N GLY A 107 4.10 14.72 -19.55
CA GLY A 107 4.47 14.62 -20.96
C GLY A 107 3.83 13.44 -21.71
N LYS A 108 3.17 12.50 -21.02
CA LYS A 108 2.46 11.39 -21.69
C LYS A 108 1.31 11.93 -22.56
N ALA A 109 1.26 11.48 -23.82
CA ALA A 109 0.32 11.99 -24.83
C ALA A 109 -1.15 11.95 -24.39
N LYS A 110 -1.55 10.93 -23.62
CA LYS A 110 -2.93 10.76 -23.14
C LYS A 110 -3.42 11.87 -22.20
N TYR A 111 -2.52 12.62 -21.56
CA TYR A 111 -2.87 13.72 -20.63
C TYR A 111 -2.78 15.12 -21.25
N GLN A 112 -2.40 15.26 -22.52
CA GLN A 112 -2.23 16.58 -23.16
C GLN A 112 -3.50 17.44 -23.14
N LYS A 113 -4.69 16.81 -23.15
CA LYS A 113 -5.95 17.54 -23.01
C LYS A 113 -6.08 18.19 -21.64
N ALA A 114 -5.52 17.56 -20.59
CA ALA A 114 -5.56 18.06 -19.23
C ALA A 114 -4.68 19.27 -18.98
N GLU A 115 -3.54 19.34 -19.66
CA GLU A 115 -2.64 20.51 -19.61
C GLU A 115 -3.39 21.81 -19.92
N LYS A 116 -4.34 21.79 -20.85
CA LYS A 116 -5.15 22.97 -21.21
C LYS A 116 -6.04 23.45 -20.08
N TYR A 117 -6.66 22.56 -19.29
CA TYR A 117 -7.49 23.00 -18.18
C TYR A 117 -6.70 23.20 -16.89
N LYS A 118 -5.56 22.53 -16.69
CA LYS A 118 -4.61 22.87 -15.62
C LYS A 118 -4.18 24.33 -15.72
N LEU A 119 -3.80 24.79 -16.92
CA LEU A 119 -3.48 26.20 -17.15
C LEU A 119 -4.65 27.15 -16.86
N ARG A 120 -5.89 26.75 -17.14
CA ARG A 120 -7.09 27.57 -16.81
C ARG A 120 -7.32 27.64 -15.30
N LEU A 121 -7.19 26.52 -14.60
CA LEU A 121 -7.29 26.45 -13.14
C LEU A 121 -6.18 27.26 -12.48
N ALA A 122 -4.93 27.12 -12.94
CA ALA A 122 -3.81 27.92 -12.48
C ALA A 122 -4.01 29.42 -12.75
N SER A 123 -4.53 29.78 -13.93
CA SER A 123 -4.89 31.18 -14.22
C SER A 123 -5.99 31.71 -13.30
N ALA A 124 -7.00 30.91 -12.99
CA ALA A 124 -8.04 31.27 -12.03
C ALA A 124 -7.46 31.46 -10.62
N PHE A 125 -6.59 30.55 -10.16
CA PHE A 125 -5.86 30.70 -8.90
C PHE A 125 -5.11 32.03 -8.81
N VAL A 126 -4.31 32.37 -9.84
CA VAL A 126 -3.52 33.61 -9.86
C VAL A 126 -4.44 34.84 -9.79
N LYS A 127 -5.52 34.87 -10.58
CA LYS A 127 -6.49 35.98 -10.58
C LYS A 127 -7.20 36.14 -9.25
N GLU A 128 -7.46 35.04 -8.55
CA GLU A 128 -8.19 35.02 -7.30
C GLU A 128 -7.30 35.18 -6.06
N SER A 129 -5.97 35.14 -6.20
CA SER A 129 -5.02 35.18 -5.08
C SER A 129 -4.74 36.56 -4.49
N GLY A 130 -5.35 37.62 -5.03
CA GLY A 130 -5.28 38.98 -4.51
C GLY A 130 -5.14 40.05 -5.59
N LYS A 131 -5.52 41.30 -5.27
CA LYS A 131 -5.43 42.41 -6.24
C LYS A 131 -3.97 42.75 -6.55
N GLY A 132 -3.57 42.64 -7.82
CA GLY A 132 -2.25 43.09 -8.29
C GLY A 132 -1.14 42.04 -8.25
N LYS A 133 -1.39 40.83 -7.73
CA LYS A 133 -0.44 39.72 -7.83
C LYS A 133 -0.36 39.22 -9.26
N LYS A 134 0.86 39.13 -9.78
CA LYS A 134 1.15 38.63 -11.12
C LYS A 134 1.61 37.17 -11.04
N ALA A 135 1.40 36.41 -12.11
CA ALA A 135 1.84 35.01 -12.16
C ALA A 135 3.36 34.91 -11.95
N GLU A 136 4.10 35.87 -12.50
CA GLU A 136 5.56 35.99 -12.42
C GLU A 136 6.03 36.12 -10.97
N SER A 137 5.35 36.93 -10.15
CA SER A 137 5.73 37.09 -8.74
C SER A 137 5.49 35.83 -7.91
N LEU A 138 4.42 35.08 -8.19
CA LEU A 138 4.12 33.84 -7.49
C LEU A 138 5.07 32.72 -7.91
N TYR A 139 5.34 32.64 -9.21
CA TYR A 139 6.29 31.68 -9.78
C TYR A 139 7.70 31.88 -9.23
N ALA A 140 8.18 33.11 -9.13
CA ALA A 140 9.51 33.42 -8.60
C ALA A 140 9.71 32.92 -7.16
N GLU A 141 8.67 32.90 -6.32
CA GLU A 141 8.77 32.34 -4.97
C GLU A 141 8.89 30.81 -4.97
N ILE A 142 8.22 30.13 -5.91
CA ILE A 142 8.36 28.67 -6.07
C ILE A 142 9.72 28.31 -6.67
N GLU A 143 10.20 29.09 -7.64
CA GLU A 143 11.52 28.92 -8.25
C GLU A 143 12.65 28.99 -7.20
N LYS A 144 12.57 29.92 -6.23
CA LYS A 144 13.53 30.01 -5.11
C LYS A 144 13.56 28.75 -4.24
N LYS A 145 12.43 28.06 -4.11
CA LYS A 145 12.27 26.87 -3.25
C LYS A 145 12.45 25.55 -4.00
N ILE A 146 12.77 25.57 -5.30
CA ILE A 146 12.74 24.38 -6.14
C ILE A 146 13.66 23.26 -5.66
N LYS A 147 14.83 23.59 -5.14
CA LYS A 147 15.80 22.60 -4.62
C LYS A 147 15.21 21.82 -3.45
N ILE A 148 14.53 22.52 -2.53
CA ILE A 148 13.84 21.90 -1.39
C ILE A 148 12.66 21.05 -1.89
N LEU A 149 11.87 21.57 -2.83
CA LEU A 149 10.73 20.83 -3.39
C LEU A 149 11.15 19.57 -4.15
N ARG A 150 12.33 19.59 -4.79
CA ARG A 150 12.91 18.44 -5.49
C ARG A 150 13.19 17.29 -4.53
N GLU A 151 13.61 17.57 -3.30
CA GLU A 151 13.92 16.57 -2.27
C GLU A 151 12.69 15.74 -1.84
N TYR A 152 11.46 16.17 -2.15
CA TYR A 152 10.26 15.37 -1.89
C TYR A 152 10.02 14.24 -2.89
N PHE A 153 10.74 14.23 -4.01
CA PHE A 153 10.64 13.16 -5.01
C PHE A 153 11.75 12.14 -4.79
N ASP A 154 11.46 10.89 -5.10
CA ASP A 154 12.48 9.84 -5.15
C ASP A 154 13.48 10.13 -6.29
N ASP A 155 14.75 9.79 -6.05
CA ASP A 155 15.86 10.05 -6.97
C ASP A 155 15.92 9.04 -8.13
N ASP A 156 14.76 8.51 -8.56
CA ASP A 156 14.63 7.67 -9.75
C ASP A 156 15.17 8.44 -10.97
N GLU A 157 16.33 7.99 -11.43
CA GLU A 157 17.05 8.61 -12.53
C GLU A 157 16.22 8.71 -13.81
N LYS A 158 15.28 7.78 -14.02
CA LYS A 158 14.41 7.77 -15.20
C LYS A 158 13.31 8.85 -15.12
N VAL A 159 13.04 9.36 -13.92
CA VAL A 159 12.00 10.37 -13.68
C VAL A 159 12.62 11.75 -13.45
N MET A 160 13.52 11.90 -12.50
CA MET A 160 13.93 13.23 -12.02
C MET A 160 15.07 13.86 -12.83
N LYS A 161 15.99 13.08 -13.41
CA LYS A 161 17.11 13.62 -14.21
C LYS A 161 16.67 14.28 -15.52
N LYS A 162 15.45 14.01 -16.00
CA LYS A 162 14.91 14.63 -17.23
C LYS A 162 14.44 16.08 -17.03
N TYR A 163 14.41 16.57 -15.79
CA TYR A 163 13.96 17.93 -15.46
C TYR A 163 15.08 18.71 -14.77
N ASP A 164 15.51 19.79 -15.44
CA ASP A 164 16.22 20.87 -14.75
C ASP A 164 15.31 21.60 -13.76
N ASP A 165 15.91 22.50 -12.98
CA ASP A 165 15.20 23.23 -11.93
C ASP A 165 14.11 24.16 -12.51
N GLU A 166 14.36 24.81 -13.64
CA GLU A 166 13.37 25.71 -14.26
C GLU A 166 12.13 24.91 -14.72
N CYS A 167 12.35 23.80 -15.44
CA CYS A 167 11.27 22.94 -15.94
C CYS A 167 10.45 22.36 -14.79
N LEU A 168 11.12 21.89 -13.74
CA LEU A 168 10.44 21.35 -12.55
C LEU A 168 9.63 22.46 -11.85
N ALA A 169 10.22 23.65 -11.65
CA ALA A 169 9.52 24.76 -11.00
C ALA A 169 8.27 25.18 -11.78
N ARG A 170 8.35 25.26 -13.12
CA ARG A 170 7.20 25.63 -13.98
C ARG A 170 6.09 24.60 -13.89
N MET A 171 6.45 23.31 -13.90
CA MET A 171 5.50 22.22 -13.74
C MET A 171 4.81 22.27 -12.39
N LEU A 172 5.59 22.33 -11.30
CA LEU A 172 5.06 22.36 -9.94
C LEU A 172 4.19 23.59 -9.69
N PHE A 173 4.60 24.76 -10.19
CA PHE A 173 3.78 25.97 -10.07
C PHE A 173 2.41 25.81 -10.74
N VAL A 174 2.37 25.35 -12.00
CA VAL A 174 1.10 25.16 -12.73
C VAL A 174 0.24 24.09 -12.05
N ASP A 175 0.84 22.94 -11.71
CA ASP A 175 0.12 21.81 -11.14
C ASP A 175 -0.38 22.13 -9.72
N GLY A 176 0.43 22.78 -8.88
CA GLY A 176 0.06 23.20 -7.54
C GLY A 176 -1.07 24.22 -7.53
N CYS A 177 -0.99 25.26 -8.36
CA CYS A 177 -2.08 26.23 -8.52
C CYS A 177 -3.36 25.55 -9.03
N ALA A 178 -3.22 24.64 -10.00
CA ALA A 178 -4.36 23.92 -10.55
C ALA A 178 -5.04 23.02 -9.51
N VAL A 179 -4.27 22.29 -8.71
CA VAL A 179 -4.75 21.40 -7.64
C VAL A 179 -5.49 22.19 -6.56
N LEU A 180 -4.92 23.30 -6.08
CA LEU A 180 -5.57 24.17 -5.10
C LEU A 180 -6.92 24.71 -5.60
N GLN A 181 -6.92 25.25 -6.83
CA GLN A 181 -8.16 25.79 -7.40
C GLN A 181 -9.18 24.69 -7.71
N PHE A 182 -8.73 23.51 -8.14
CA PHE A 182 -9.58 22.37 -8.41
C PHE A 182 -10.33 21.92 -7.14
N MET A 183 -9.62 21.78 -6.02
CA MET A 183 -10.25 21.42 -4.74
C MET A 183 -11.23 22.50 -4.28
N CYS A 184 -10.88 23.78 -4.41
CA CYS A 184 -11.79 24.89 -4.12
C CYS A 184 -13.09 24.78 -4.95
N TYR A 185 -12.99 24.59 -6.26
CA TYR A 185 -14.16 24.44 -7.13
C TYR A 185 -14.93 23.13 -6.93
N ALA A 186 -14.27 22.06 -6.48
CA ALA A 186 -14.96 20.83 -6.08
C ALA A 186 -15.81 21.01 -4.81
N VAL A 187 -15.32 21.84 -3.88
CA VAL A 187 -16.04 22.14 -2.63
C VAL A 187 -17.18 23.12 -2.89
N GLU A 188 -16.95 24.15 -3.70
CA GLU A 188 -17.91 25.21 -4.03
C GLU A 188 -18.86 24.88 -5.21
N GLU A 189 -18.69 23.72 -5.86
CA GLU A 189 -19.46 23.26 -7.03
C GLU A 189 -19.36 24.18 -8.28
N LYS A 190 -18.18 24.78 -8.51
CA LYS A 190 -17.94 25.81 -9.56
C LYS A 190 -17.26 25.31 -10.85
N PHE A 191 -17.23 24.00 -11.11
CA PHE A 191 -16.54 23.46 -12.29
C PHE A 191 -17.08 23.95 -13.65
N LYS A 192 -18.35 24.39 -13.69
CA LYS A 192 -18.97 24.95 -14.91
C LYS A 192 -18.26 26.23 -15.38
N ASP A 193 -17.70 27.00 -14.46
CA ASP A 193 -17.06 28.29 -14.74
C ASP A 193 -15.73 28.12 -15.52
N VAL A 194 -15.11 26.94 -15.44
CA VAL A 194 -13.81 26.63 -16.09
C VAL A 194 -13.91 25.66 -17.28
N LYS A 195 -15.13 25.35 -17.74
CA LYS A 195 -15.38 24.43 -18.86
C LYS A 195 -14.77 23.03 -18.64
N ILE A 196 -14.74 22.57 -17.39
CA ILE A 196 -14.38 21.19 -17.04
C ILE A 196 -15.67 20.37 -17.08
N LYS A 197 -15.66 19.25 -17.81
CA LYS A 197 -16.83 18.35 -17.88
C LYS A 197 -16.94 17.51 -16.61
N ASP A 198 -18.15 17.11 -16.23
CA ASP A 198 -18.41 16.35 -15.00
C ASP A 198 -17.55 15.08 -14.88
N TYR A 199 -17.39 14.31 -15.96
CA TYR A 199 -16.52 13.11 -15.93
C TYR A 199 -15.05 13.46 -15.71
N GLN A 200 -14.57 14.60 -16.22
CA GLN A 200 -13.20 15.06 -16.02
C GLN A 200 -12.98 15.49 -14.58
N ALA A 201 -13.99 16.13 -13.97
CA ALA A 201 -13.97 16.45 -12.56
C ALA A 201 -13.99 15.17 -11.70
N ALA A 202 -14.90 14.23 -11.97
CA ALA A 202 -15.01 12.99 -11.21
C ALA A 202 -13.73 12.15 -11.23
N PHE A 203 -13.13 11.94 -12.40
CA PHE A 203 -11.87 11.20 -12.50
C PHE A 203 -10.66 12.02 -12.08
N GLY A 204 -10.69 13.35 -12.27
CA GLY A 204 -9.68 14.24 -11.75
C GLY A 204 -9.57 14.13 -10.22
N GLN A 205 -10.70 14.11 -9.51
CA GLN A 205 -10.72 13.91 -8.05
C GLN A 205 -10.02 12.61 -7.62
N GLN A 206 -10.21 11.52 -8.35
CA GLN A 206 -9.52 10.25 -8.11
C GLN A 206 -8.01 10.37 -8.38
N ASP A 207 -7.65 11.03 -9.48
CA ASP A 207 -6.25 11.22 -9.88
C ASP A 207 -5.43 12.00 -8.83
N LEU A 208 -6.06 12.86 -8.01
CA LEU A 208 -5.38 13.59 -6.93
C LEU A 208 -4.88 12.69 -5.77
N PHE A 209 -5.37 11.45 -5.65
CA PHE A 209 -5.01 10.51 -4.58
C PHE A 209 -4.22 9.30 -5.08
N LEU A 210 -3.70 9.34 -6.31
CA LEU A 210 -2.81 8.28 -6.79
C LEU A 210 -1.38 8.53 -6.32
N LEU A 211 -0.69 7.50 -5.84
CA LEU A 211 0.67 7.60 -5.27
C LEU A 211 1.66 8.25 -6.26
N GLU A 212 1.59 7.85 -7.54
CA GLU A 212 2.47 8.36 -8.58
C GLU A 212 2.06 9.71 -9.16
N ASN A 213 0.97 10.29 -8.66
CA ASN A 213 0.37 11.51 -9.18
C ASN A 213 0.25 12.57 -8.07
N GLN A 214 1.23 12.61 -7.17
CA GLN A 214 1.27 13.52 -6.04
C GLN A 214 2.14 14.75 -6.30
N LEU A 215 1.86 15.79 -5.52
CA LEU A 215 2.71 16.98 -5.39
C LEU A 215 3.12 17.13 -3.92
N PRO A 216 4.29 17.74 -3.62
CA PRO A 216 4.70 18.01 -2.25
C PRO A 216 3.64 18.84 -1.53
N HIS A 217 3.26 18.48 -0.31
CA HIS A 217 2.31 19.28 0.46
C HIS A 217 2.87 20.68 0.73
N GLN A 218 4.19 20.78 0.94
CA GLN A 218 4.89 22.04 1.12
C GLN A 218 4.66 23.02 -0.04
N LEU A 219 4.63 22.55 -1.29
CA LEU A 219 4.30 23.38 -2.44
C LEU A 219 2.89 23.98 -2.32
N LEU A 220 1.92 23.18 -1.86
CA LEU A 220 0.55 23.66 -1.66
C LEU A 220 0.49 24.68 -0.52
N GLU A 221 1.22 24.46 0.57
CA GLU A 221 1.33 25.44 1.66
C GLU A 221 1.95 26.75 1.18
N ASP A 222 3.09 26.68 0.47
CA ASP A 222 3.78 27.85 -0.09
C ASP A 222 2.84 28.67 -0.97
N LEU A 223 2.10 28.03 -1.87
CA LEU A 223 1.14 28.70 -2.74
C LEU A 223 -0.05 29.31 -1.96
N MET A 224 -0.55 28.61 -0.94
CA MET A 224 -1.62 29.14 -0.08
C MET A 224 -1.16 30.37 0.71
N GLU A 225 0.08 30.38 1.22
CA GLU A 225 0.67 31.53 1.91
C GLU A 225 0.82 32.75 1.02
N LEU A 226 1.09 32.52 -0.27
CA LEU A 226 1.14 33.56 -1.27
C LEU A 226 -0.24 34.04 -1.73
N SER A 227 -1.34 33.50 -1.19
CA SER A 227 -2.71 33.86 -1.55
C SER A 227 -3.44 34.62 -0.44
N GLU A 228 -4.17 35.68 -0.77
CA GLU A 228 -5.08 36.35 0.18
C GLU A 228 -6.23 35.42 0.62
N LYS A 229 -6.48 34.32 -0.11
CA LYS A 229 -7.50 33.32 0.19
C LYS A 229 -6.97 32.12 0.98
N LYS A 230 -5.84 32.25 1.68
CA LYS A 230 -5.18 31.16 2.44
C LYS A 230 -6.17 30.29 3.22
N GLU A 231 -7.03 30.89 4.05
CA GLU A 231 -7.98 30.15 4.89
C GLU A 231 -9.06 29.42 4.10
N ILE A 232 -9.54 30.00 3.00
CA ILE A 232 -10.53 29.35 2.11
C ILE A 232 -9.89 28.14 1.43
N LEU A 233 -8.66 28.28 0.94
CA LEU A 233 -7.92 27.20 0.29
C LEU A 233 -7.64 26.06 1.28
N LYS A 234 -7.19 26.40 2.49
CA LYS A 234 -6.95 25.42 3.55
C LYS A 234 -8.23 24.64 3.92
N SER A 235 -9.33 25.36 4.14
CA SER A 235 -10.64 24.76 4.41
C SER A 235 -11.15 23.92 3.23
N SER A 236 -10.82 24.31 2.00
CA SER A 236 -11.16 23.53 0.80
C SER A 236 -10.40 22.21 0.75
N ILE A 237 -9.11 22.18 1.07
CA ILE A 237 -8.34 20.93 1.15
C ILE A 237 -8.93 20.01 2.23
N GLU A 238 -9.20 20.56 3.42
CA GLU A 238 -9.79 19.79 4.53
C GLU A 238 -11.16 19.22 4.15
N SER A 239 -12.04 20.04 3.59
CA SER A 239 -13.36 19.61 3.13
C SER A 239 -13.29 18.59 1.99
N PHE A 240 -12.31 18.73 1.09
CA PHE A 240 -12.10 17.82 -0.02
C PHE A 240 -11.67 16.43 0.48
N ILE A 241 -10.70 16.39 1.41
CA ILE A 241 -10.27 15.15 2.06
C ILE A 241 -11.42 14.54 2.87
N GLU A 242 -12.17 15.35 3.63
CA GLU A 242 -13.33 14.89 4.40
C GLU A 242 -14.36 14.19 3.50
N LYS A 243 -14.71 14.81 2.36
CA LYS A 243 -15.65 14.22 1.39
C LYS A 243 -15.17 12.88 0.82
N HIS A 244 -13.87 12.60 0.83
CA HIS A 244 -13.29 11.35 0.32
C HIS A 244 -12.98 10.33 1.43
N ALA A 245 -12.87 10.78 2.68
CA ALA A 245 -12.68 9.92 3.86
C ALA A 245 -13.99 9.52 4.54
N THR A 246 -15.05 10.33 4.42
CA THR A 246 -16.31 10.13 5.14
C THR A 246 -17.40 9.51 4.28
N PHE A 247 -18.29 8.79 4.98
CA PHE A 247 -19.64 8.51 4.53
C PHE A 247 -20.43 9.83 4.45
N ASP A 248 -21.20 10.02 3.37
CA ASP A 248 -22.19 11.09 3.29
C ASP A 248 -23.20 10.93 4.45
N LYS A 249 -22.92 11.55 5.61
CA LYS A 249 -23.81 11.56 6.81
C LYS A 249 -25.20 12.16 6.49
N LYS A 250 -25.43 12.72 5.30
CA LYS A 250 -26.56 13.59 4.97
C LYS A 250 -27.51 13.17 3.83
N LYS A 251 -27.24 12.09 3.07
CA LYS A 251 -28.09 11.79 1.87
C LYS A 251 -28.99 10.57 1.95
N ASP A 252 -28.84 9.68 2.92
CA ASP A 252 -29.72 8.51 3.06
C ASP A 252 -30.72 8.67 4.23
N ILE A 253 -31.55 9.72 4.15
CA ILE A 253 -32.76 9.80 4.99
C ILE A 253 -33.87 9.00 4.30
N HIS A 254 -33.96 7.71 4.62
CA HIS A 254 -35.23 6.96 4.66
C HIS A 254 -35.15 5.68 5.52
N ALA A 255 -34.29 5.67 6.54
CA ALA A 255 -34.38 4.69 7.62
C ALA A 255 -35.07 5.35 8.82
N THR A 256 -36.41 5.29 8.85
CA THR A 256 -37.18 5.47 10.09
C THR A 256 -36.82 4.34 11.05
N PHE A 257 -35.80 4.55 11.89
CA PHE A 257 -35.55 3.72 13.05
C PHE A 257 -35.41 4.61 14.29
N ASP A 258 -36.20 4.26 15.31
CA ASP A 258 -36.31 4.95 16.58
C ASP A 258 -34.94 5.20 17.22
N LYS A 259 -34.58 6.48 17.37
CA LYS A 259 -33.36 6.95 18.03
C LYS A 259 -33.35 6.76 19.55
N LYS A 260 -33.93 5.69 20.08
CA LYS A 260 -33.91 5.41 21.52
C LYS A 260 -33.78 3.91 21.77
N LYS A 261 -32.55 3.38 21.75
CA LYS A 261 -32.09 2.45 22.80
C LYS A 261 -30.62 2.03 22.81
N ASP A 262 -29.85 2.19 21.74
CA ASP A 262 -28.46 1.70 21.75
C ASP A 262 -27.47 2.87 21.68
N MET A 263 -27.35 3.61 22.78
CA MET A 263 -26.36 4.69 22.93
C MET A 263 -25.20 4.17 23.78
N HIS A 264 -24.28 3.42 23.16
CA HIS A 264 -22.91 3.30 23.69
C HIS A 264 -22.18 4.62 23.44
N PRO A 265 -21.19 4.99 24.27
CA PRO A 265 -20.56 6.30 24.20
C PRO A 265 -19.87 6.44 22.85
N THR A 266 -20.45 7.29 21.99
CA THR A 266 -19.72 7.89 20.89
C THR A 266 -18.54 8.62 21.51
N PHE A 267 -17.32 8.20 21.19
CA PHE A 267 -16.16 9.04 21.44
C PHE A 267 -16.43 10.37 20.74
N ASP A 268 -16.49 11.45 21.52
CA ASP A 268 -16.75 12.79 21.03
C ASP A 268 -15.75 13.12 19.90
N GLU A 269 -16.23 13.14 18.65
CA GLU A 269 -15.48 13.64 17.47
C GLU A 269 -15.23 15.16 17.53
N LYS A 270 -15.35 15.79 18.70
CA LYS A 270 -14.99 17.19 18.95
C LYS A 270 -13.69 17.29 19.76
N LYS A 271 -12.61 16.78 19.20
CA LYS A 271 -11.29 17.39 19.43
C LYS A 271 -10.91 18.08 18.14
N ASP A 272 -10.89 19.41 18.19
CA ASP A 272 -10.29 20.23 17.15
C ASP A 272 -8.92 19.63 16.81
N MET A 273 -8.72 19.38 15.51
CA MET A 273 -7.50 18.81 14.95
C MET A 273 -6.40 19.87 15.01
N HIS A 274 -5.92 20.17 16.21
CA HIS A 274 -4.68 20.90 16.39
C HIS A 274 -3.52 19.92 16.22
N PRO A 275 -2.55 20.20 15.34
CA PRO A 275 -1.34 19.40 15.27
C PRO A 275 -0.66 19.41 16.63
N THR A 276 -0.46 18.22 17.19
CA THR A 276 0.39 18.00 18.34
C THR A 276 1.79 18.52 18.01
N LYS A 277 2.35 19.37 18.88
CA LYS A 277 3.73 19.87 18.76
C LYS A 277 4.68 18.68 18.59
N GLY A 278 5.12 18.41 17.36
CA GLY A 278 6.05 17.32 17.05
C GLY A 278 5.72 16.51 15.79
N ASP A 279 4.53 16.63 15.20
CA ASP A 279 4.23 15.89 13.96
C ASP A 279 4.96 16.50 12.75
N LYS A 280 5.72 15.67 12.03
CA LYS A 280 6.31 16.03 10.74
C LYS A 280 5.16 16.41 9.78
N PRO A 281 5.29 17.48 8.98
CA PRO A 281 4.27 17.85 8.01
C PRO A 281 4.05 16.71 7.01
N ALA A 282 2.80 16.50 6.60
CA ALA A 282 2.44 15.47 5.64
C ALA A 282 3.22 15.68 4.32
N PRO A 283 3.79 14.62 3.70
CA PRO A 283 4.56 14.76 2.47
C PRO A 283 3.69 15.16 1.27
N HIS A 284 2.43 14.68 1.20
CA HIS A 284 1.52 14.92 0.07
C HIS A 284 0.05 14.62 0.44
N LEU A 285 -0.89 14.79 -0.50
CA LEU A 285 -2.34 14.66 -0.27
C LEU A 285 -2.77 13.23 0.08
N LEU A 286 -2.18 12.21 -0.53
CA LEU A 286 -2.47 10.81 -0.22
C LEU A 286 -2.17 10.45 1.25
N ASP A 287 -1.09 10.98 1.82
CA ASP A 287 -0.77 10.80 3.24
C ASP A 287 -1.81 11.46 4.15
N ARG A 288 -2.28 12.65 3.77
CA ARG A 288 -3.37 13.32 4.51
C ARG A 288 -4.68 12.53 4.47
N LEU A 289 -5.03 11.95 3.31
CA LEU A 289 -6.19 11.07 3.20
C LEU A 289 -6.03 9.84 4.09
N ARG A 290 -4.87 9.19 4.05
CA ARG A 290 -4.54 8.04 4.90
C ARG A 290 -4.69 8.38 6.39
N THR A 291 -4.05 9.46 6.82
CA THR A 291 -4.08 9.91 8.22
C THR A 291 -5.51 10.19 8.66
N LYS A 292 -6.34 10.79 7.80
CA LYS A 292 -7.75 11.01 8.09
C LYS A 292 -8.53 9.70 8.21
N LEU A 293 -8.34 8.76 7.29
CA LEU A 293 -9.00 7.45 7.28
C LEU A 293 -8.64 6.59 8.48
N LEU A 294 -7.44 6.73 9.06
CA LEU A 294 -7.06 5.94 10.23
C LEU A 294 -7.54 6.57 11.55
N GLY A 295 -8.01 7.82 11.53
CA GLY A 295 -8.10 8.63 12.73
C GLY A 295 -6.70 9.00 13.24
N GLY A 296 -6.55 10.17 13.86
CA GLY A 296 -5.24 10.62 14.38
C GLY A 296 -4.57 9.56 15.27
N LYS A 297 -3.24 9.66 15.45
CA LYS A 297 -2.45 8.69 16.24
C LYS A 297 -3.14 8.44 17.59
N THR A 298 -3.80 7.30 17.70
CA THR A 298 -4.12 6.74 19.00
C THR A 298 -2.84 6.03 19.42
N ASP A 299 -2.23 6.53 20.51
CA ASP A 299 -1.25 5.79 21.30
C ASP A 299 -1.97 4.57 21.90
N SER A 300 -2.32 3.63 21.04
CA SER A 300 -2.74 2.31 21.44
C SER A 300 -1.47 1.50 21.47
N GLU A 301 -0.70 1.66 22.55
CA GLU A 301 0.23 0.65 23.02
C GLU A 301 -0.59 -0.60 23.34
N GLY A 302 -0.96 -1.34 22.30
CA GLY A 302 -1.54 -2.67 22.43
C GLY A 302 -0.49 -3.57 23.07
N GLN A 303 -0.85 -4.24 24.15
CA GLN A 303 -0.01 -5.26 24.76
C GLN A 303 0.46 -6.24 23.68
N LYS A 304 1.76 -6.55 23.67
CA LYS A 304 2.38 -7.57 22.81
C LYS A 304 1.81 -8.95 23.17
N GLY A 305 0.62 -9.26 22.67
CA GLY A 305 0.05 -10.60 22.66
C GLY A 305 0.75 -11.44 21.60
N GLN A 306 1.03 -12.70 21.91
CA GLN A 306 1.57 -13.65 20.94
C GLN A 306 0.63 -13.72 19.73
N ALA A 307 1.14 -13.44 18.53
CA ALA A 307 0.38 -13.49 17.28
C ALA A 307 -0.05 -14.94 17.01
N ALA A 308 -1.20 -15.33 17.57
CA ALA A 308 -1.83 -16.59 17.24
C ALA A 308 -2.54 -16.42 15.89
N TRP A 309 -2.22 -17.32 14.95
CA TRP A 309 -2.96 -17.44 13.71
C TRP A 309 -4.39 -17.88 14.05
N HIS A 310 -5.33 -16.95 14.06
CA HIS A 310 -6.74 -17.26 14.28
C HIS A 310 -7.35 -17.82 12.99
N SER A 311 -8.18 -18.86 13.11
CA SER A 311 -8.91 -19.45 11.98
C SER A 311 -9.99 -18.48 11.56
N TYR A 312 -9.75 -17.71 10.50
CA TYR A 312 -10.69 -16.70 10.02
C TYR A 312 -11.96 -17.34 9.47
N ARG A 313 -13.10 -16.74 9.79
CA ARG A 313 -14.45 -17.14 9.37
C ARG A 313 -15.08 -15.98 8.61
N ASN A 314 -15.65 -16.25 7.44
CA ASN A 314 -16.40 -15.25 6.68
C ASN A 314 -17.69 -14.84 7.42
N VAL A 315 -18.38 -13.80 6.91
CA VAL A 315 -19.60 -13.28 7.54
C VAL A 315 -20.68 -14.35 7.69
N GLN A 316 -20.87 -15.23 6.70
CA GLN A 316 -21.85 -16.33 6.82
C GLN A 316 -21.56 -17.20 8.05
N GLU A 317 -20.34 -17.69 8.19
CA GLU A 317 -19.93 -18.54 9.30
C GLU A 317 -20.04 -17.84 10.66
N LEU A 318 -19.72 -16.53 10.72
CA LEU A 318 -19.90 -15.75 11.94
C LEU A 318 -21.39 -15.68 12.35
N ARG A 319 -22.29 -15.52 11.38
CA ARG A 319 -23.73 -15.51 11.66
C ARG A 319 -24.27 -16.88 12.07
N GLU A 320 -23.73 -17.96 11.51
CA GLU A 320 -24.10 -19.34 11.88
C GLU A 320 -23.78 -19.63 13.35
N VAL A 321 -22.68 -19.13 13.89
CA VAL A 321 -22.37 -19.21 15.33
C VAL A 321 -23.09 -18.12 16.16
N GLY A 322 -24.01 -17.38 15.56
CA GLY A 322 -24.84 -16.38 16.23
C GLY A 322 -24.10 -15.11 16.63
N ILE A 323 -23.02 -14.75 15.95
CA ILE A 323 -22.42 -13.41 16.03
C ILE A 323 -23.24 -12.47 15.13
N LYS A 324 -23.57 -11.29 15.67
CA LYS A 324 -24.31 -10.26 14.94
C LYS A 324 -23.36 -9.17 14.48
N LEU A 325 -23.59 -8.66 13.27
CA LEU A 325 -22.84 -7.53 12.75
C LEU A 325 -23.58 -6.23 13.05
N LYS A 326 -22.85 -5.16 13.36
CA LYS A 326 -23.41 -3.83 13.62
C LYS A 326 -22.58 -2.73 12.96
N PRO A 327 -23.22 -1.67 12.43
CA PRO A 327 -22.48 -0.55 11.87
C PRO A 327 -21.94 0.36 12.96
N ARG A 328 -20.82 1.00 12.67
CA ARG A 328 -20.24 2.08 13.44
C ARG A 328 -20.16 3.34 12.58
N TYR A 329 -20.77 4.41 13.08
CA TYR A 329 -20.90 5.67 12.37
C TYR A 329 -19.66 6.55 12.55
N THR A 330 -18.56 6.09 11.98
CA THR A 330 -17.22 6.67 12.10
C THR A 330 -16.55 6.72 10.73
N SER A 331 -15.58 7.62 10.58
CA SER A 331 -14.73 7.68 9.39
C SER A 331 -13.40 6.93 9.56
N SER A 332 -13.10 6.49 10.79
CA SER A 332 -11.87 5.77 11.09
C SER A 332 -11.99 4.29 10.75
N LEU A 333 -11.09 3.78 9.91
CA LEU A 333 -10.95 2.36 9.59
C LEU A 333 -10.49 1.55 10.81
N LYS A 334 -9.79 2.17 11.77
CA LYS A 334 -9.34 1.50 13.00
C LYS A 334 -10.48 1.16 13.95
N ASP A 335 -11.67 1.72 13.72
CA ASP A 335 -12.77 1.70 14.68
C ASP A 335 -13.60 0.40 14.63
N VAL A 336 -12.91 -0.74 14.61
CA VAL A 336 -13.48 -2.09 14.67
C VAL A 336 -13.50 -2.56 16.12
N TYR A 337 -14.62 -3.10 16.57
CA TYR A 337 -14.80 -3.52 17.96
C TYR A 337 -15.64 -4.78 18.05
N PHE A 338 -15.33 -5.65 19.01
CA PHE A 338 -16.15 -6.82 19.30
C PHE A 338 -16.68 -6.76 20.73
N ASP A 339 -17.99 -6.88 20.88
CA ASP A 339 -18.65 -7.06 22.17
C ASP A 339 -18.90 -8.54 22.41
N LYS A 340 -18.26 -9.09 23.45
CA LYS A 340 -18.42 -10.49 23.86
C LYS A 340 -19.77 -10.76 24.52
N GLN A 341 -20.53 -9.74 24.92
CA GLN A 341 -21.83 -9.91 25.57
C GLN A 341 -22.81 -10.64 24.65
N TYR A 342 -23.51 -11.64 25.18
CA TYR A 342 -24.41 -12.46 24.37
C TYR A 342 -25.67 -11.69 23.92
N PRO A 343 -26.05 -11.79 22.64
CA PRO A 343 -25.31 -12.43 21.53
C PRO A 343 -24.10 -11.58 21.12
N GLY A 344 -22.93 -12.18 20.87
CA GLY A 344 -21.73 -11.40 20.53
C GLY A 344 -21.95 -10.49 19.31
N HIS A 345 -21.44 -9.26 19.37
CA HIS A 345 -21.61 -8.24 18.32
C HIS A 345 -20.27 -7.78 17.76
N LEU A 346 -20.09 -7.87 16.44
CA LEU A 346 -18.97 -7.29 15.72
C LEU A 346 -19.39 -5.95 15.11
N TYR A 347 -18.77 -4.87 15.57
CA TYR A 347 -18.98 -3.51 15.10
C TYR A 347 -17.93 -3.15 14.05
N LEU A 348 -18.39 -2.67 12.88
CA LEU A 348 -17.55 -2.31 11.76
C LEU A 348 -17.81 -0.87 11.33
N PRO A 349 -16.76 -0.09 10.99
CA PRO A 349 -16.94 1.16 10.25
C PRO A 349 -17.74 0.91 8.99
N GLN A 350 -18.63 1.84 8.65
CA GLN A 350 -19.36 1.75 7.39
C GLN A 350 -18.38 1.81 6.21
N ILE A 351 -18.73 1.19 5.08
CA ILE A 351 -17.95 1.21 3.84
C ILE A 351 -18.84 1.43 2.61
N LYS A 352 -18.41 2.28 1.67
CA LYS A 352 -19.12 2.59 0.44
C LYS A 352 -18.22 2.09 -0.66
N VAL A 353 -18.75 1.17 -1.45
CA VAL A 353 -17.98 0.50 -2.48
C VAL A 353 -18.47 1.01 -3.83
N ASP A 354 -17.64 1.75 -4.54
CA ASP A 354 -17.89 2.25 -5.90
C ASP A 354 -16.64 2.12 -6.77
N ASP A 355 -16.71 2.62 -8.00
CA ASP A 355 -15.60 2.54 -8.97
C ASP A 355 -14.29 3.19 -8.50
N SER A 356 -14.33 4.05 -7.47
CA SER A 356 -13.14 4.68 -6.88
C SER A 356 -12.52 3.89 -5.73
N THR A 357 -13.25 2.94 -5.13
CA THR A 357 -12.82 2.20 -3.94
C THR A 357 -11.54 1.41 -4.20
N GLY A 358 -11.47 0.68 -5.32
CA GLY A 358 -10.26 -0.05 -5.72
C GLY A 358 -9.04 0.85 -5.88
N PRO A 359 -9.08 1.85 -6.79
CA PRO A 359 -8.00 2.83 -6.93
C PRO A 359 -7.55 3.45 -5.60
N ASN A 360 -8.49 3.92 -4.78
CA ASN A 360 -8.14 4.61 -3.54
C ASN A 360 -7.40 3.68 -2.56
N PHE A 361 -7.94 2.49 -2.28
CA PHE A 361 -7.29 1.57 -1.33
C PHE A 361 -5.96 1.04 -1.85
N LEU A 362 -5.86 0.70 -3.14
CA LEU A 362 -4.60 0.21 -3.70
C LEU A 362 -3.50 1.27 -3.66
N ASN A 363 -3.81 2.54 -3.88
CA ASN A 363 -2.80 3.60 -3.79
C ASN A 363 -2.40 3.88 -2.33
N LEU A 364 -3.34 3.79 -1.38
CA LEU A 364 -3.04 3.87 0.05
C LEU A 364 -2.16 2.69 0.52
N ILE A 365 -2.46 1.47 0.06
CA ILE A 365 -1.66 0.27 0.34
C ILE A 365 -0.27 0.41 -0.31
N ALA A 366 -0.20 0.86 -1.57
CA ALA A 366 1.07 1.09 -2.24
C ALA A 366 1.94 2.09 -1.47
N TYR A 367 1.34 3.14 -0.91
CA TYR A 367 2.03 4.10 -0.05
C TYR A 367 2.53 3.45 1.26
N GLU A 368 1.74 2.60 1.90
CA GLU A 368 2.17 1.79 3.06
C GLU A 368 3.27 0.77 2.73
N MET A 369 3.45 0.41 1.47
CA MET A 369 4.47 -0.53 1.03
C MET A 369 5.77 0.15 0.57
N CYS A 370 5.81 1.49 0.55
CA CYS A 370 7.04 2.22 0.20
C CYS A 370 8.11 2.03 1.28
N PRO A 371 9.38 1.77 0.90
CA PRO A 371 10.44 1.39 1.84
C PRO A 371 10.89 2.53 2.79
N ASP A 372 10.68 3.77 2.36
CA ASP A 372 11.01 5.01 3.07
C ASP A 372 9.87 5.51 3.98
N PHE A 373 8.72 4.81 4.00
CA PHE A 373 7.59 5.16 4.85
C PHE A 373 7.52 4.27 6.10
N GLU A 374 7.87 4.84 7.25
CA GLU A 374 7.67 4.20 8.56
C GLU A 374 6.17 4.16 8.87
N ASN A 375 5.56 2.98 8.71
CA ASN A 375 4.11 2.85 8.73
C ASN A 375 3.61 1.72 9.65
N ASP A 376 2.35 1.84 10.04
CA ASP A 376 1.65 0.89 10.92
C ASP A 376 0.83 -0.16 10.13
N PHE A 377 0.92 -0.16 8.79
CA PHE A 377 0.09 -0.92 7.85
C PHE A 377 -1.41 -0.84 8.17
N GLY A 378 -1.89 0.31 8.68
CA GLY A 378 -3.27 0.45 9.15
C GLY A 378 -4.32 0.18 8.08
N VAL A 379 -4.14 0.73 6.86
CA VAL A 379 -5.08 0.52 5.74
C VAL A 379 -4.98 -0.91 5.23
N THR A 380 -3.77 -1.41 5.04
CA THR A 380 -3.49 -2.80 4.62
C THR A 380 -4.12 -3.80 5.58
N SER A 381 -3.99 -3.58 6.89
CA SER A 381 -4.56 -4.43 7.93
C SER A 381 -6.09 -4.42 7.92
N TYR A 382 -6.71 -3.26 7.67
CA TYR A 382 -8.15 -3.15 7.53
C TYR A 382 -8.65 -3.90 6.28
N ILE A 383 -7.96 -3.78 5.15
CA ILE A 383 -8.32 -4.48 3.93
C ILE A 383 -8.18 -5.99 4.09
N CYS A 384 -7.11 -6.49 4.70
CA CYS A 384 -6.96 -7.91 5.02
C CYS A 384 -8.05 -8.39 5.98
N PHE A 385 -8.48 -7.54 6.92
CA PHE A 385 -9.58 -7.86 7.84
C PHE A 385 -10.93 -7.94 7.11
N LEU A 386 -11.22 -7.02 6.18
CA LEU A 386 -12.43 -7.07 5.35
C LEU A 386 -12.44 -8.26 4.40
N ASP A 387 -11.31 -8.56 3.75
CA ASP A 387 -11.14 -9.74 2.90
C ASP A 387 -11.46 -11.03 3.65
N SER A 388 -10.98 -11.16 4.90
CA SER A 388 -11.31 -12.29 5.77
C SER A 388 -12.81 -12.42 6.08
N LEU A 389 -13.57 -11.31 6.03
CA LEU A 389 -15.01 -11.29 6.26
C LEU A 389 -15.82 -11.48 4.98
N ILE A 390 -15.28 -11.11 3.82
CA ILE A 390 -15.98 -11.03 2.54
C ILE A 390 -15.33 -12.02 1.57
N ASP A 391 -15.70 -13.29 1.65
CA ASP A 391 -15.18 -14.29 0.70
C ASP A 391 -16.16 -14.49 -0.48
N HIS A 392 -17.46 -14.35 -0.22
CA HIS A 392 -18.52 -14.66 -1.16
C HIS A 392 -19.52 -13.49 -1.34
N PRO A 393 -20.29 -13.47 -2.45
CA PRO A 393 -21.32 -12.45 -2.67
C PRO A 393 -22.37 -12.38 -1.55
N ASP A 394 -22.64 -13.50 -0.88
CA ASP A 394 -23.59 -13.52 0.23
C ASP A 394 -23.06 -12.83 1.49
N ASP A 395 -21.74 -12.80 1.72
CA ASP A 395 -21.13 -12.01 2.81
C ASP A 395 -21.40 -10.51 2.61
N VAL A 396 -21.20 -10.04 1.36
CA VAL A 396 -21.53 -8.67 0.96
C VAL A 396 -23.01 -8.38 1.20
N LYS A 397 -23.89 -9.31 0.81
CA LYS A 397 -25.33 -9.18 0.99
C LYS A 397 -25.71 -9.04 2.47
N GLU A 398 -25.08 -9.79 3.37
CA GLU A 398 -25.30 -9.65 4.82
C GLU A 398 -24.76 -8.31 5.36
N LEU A 399 -23.56 -7.87 4.96
CA LEU A 399 -23.03 -6.56 5.34
C LEU A 399 -23.93 -5.39 4.86
N ARG A 400 -24.54 -5.54 3.69
CA ARG A 400 -25.53 -4.56 3.17
C ARG A 400 -26.81 -4.54 4.00
N LYS A 401 -27.33 -5.72 4.40
CA LYS A 401 -28.53 -5.81 5.25
C LYS A 401 -28.34 -5.11 6.59
N GLU A 402 -27.13 -5.20 7.17
CA GLU A 402 -26.79 -4.56 8.44
C GLU A 402 -26.30 -3.10 8.29
N LEU A 403 -26.41 -2.52 7.09
CA LEU A 403 -26.01 -1.13 6.78
C LEU A 403 -24.52 -0.84 7.05
N ILE A 404 -23.68 -1.86 7.00
CA ILE A 404 -22.23 -1.73 7.11
C ILE A 404 -21.64 -1.43 5.73
N LEU A 405 -22.15 -2.08 4.68
CA LEU A 405 -21.66 -1.91 3.31
C LEU A 405 -22.73 -1.28 2.42
N HIS A 406 -22.38 -0.19 1.73
CA HIS A 406 -23.20 0.45 0.70
C HIS A 406 -22.61 0.17 -0.69
N ASN A 407 -23.23 -0.73 -1.43
CA ASN A 407 -22.78 -1.13 -2.76
C ASN A 407 -23.27 -0.14 -3.83
N ARG A 408 -22.33 0.50 -4.54
CA ARG A 408 -22.52 1.31 -5.74
C ARG A 408 -21.57 0.90 -6.90
N LEU A 409 -20.82 -0.18 -6.74
CA LEU A 409 -19.89 -0.71 -7.75
C LEU A 409 -20.62 -1.56 -8.80
N GLY A 410 -21.75 -2.14 -8.42
CA GLY A 410 -22.56 -3.00 -9.29
C GLY A 410 -23.24 -4.09 -8.48
N SER A 411 -22.79 -5.33 -8.66
CA SER A 411 -23.28 -6.53 -7.98
C SER A 411 -22.49 -6.87 -6.72
N ASP A 412 -23.09 -7.68 -5.84
CA ASP A 412 -22.40 -8.18 -4.65
C ASP A 412 -21.20 -9.09 -5.02
N LYS A 413 -21.27 -9.75 -6.19
CA LYS A 413 -20.16 -10.52 -6.75
C LYS A 413 -18.97 -9.66 -7.13
N GLU A 414 -19.20 -8.48 -7.70
CA GLU A 414 -18.13 -7.56 -8.07
C GLU A 414 -17.47 -6.95 -6.82
N VAL A 415 -18.24 -6.71 -5.75
CA VAL A 415 -17.70 -6.26 -4.47
C VAL A 415 -16.83 -7.32 -3.81
N ALA A 416 -17.31 -8.56 -3.70
CA ALA A 416 -16.50 -9.66 -3.12
C ALA A 416 -15.21 -9.86 -3.93
N LYS A 417 -15.33 -9.91 -5.26
CA LYS A 417 -14.16 -10.00 -6.15
C LYS A 417 -13.17 -8.85 -5.94
N LEU A 418 -13.66 -7.62 -5.75
CA LEU A 418 -12.79 -6.46 -5.54
C LEU A 418 -11.93 -6.63 -4.28
N PHE A 419 -12.51 -7.00 -3.13
CA PHE A 419 -11.74 -7.16 -1.90
C PHE A 419 -10.73 -8.32 -2.00
N ASN A 420 -11.15 -9.47 -2.56
CA ASN A 420 -10.28 -10.63 -2.76
C ASN A 420 -9.10 -10.31 -3.70
N ASP A 421 -9.35 -9.56 -4.78
CA ASP A 421 -8.29 -9.17 -5.71
C ASP A 421 -7.34 -8.11 -5.10
N ILE A 422 -7.83 -7.19 -4.25
CA ILE A 422 -6.99 -6.19 -3.58
C ILE A 422 -6.11 -6.82 -2.49
N ALA A 423 -6.66 -7.74 -1.70
CA ALA A 423 -5.98 -8.36 -0.57
C ALA A 423 -4.95 -9.43 -0.97
N THR A 424 -4.92 -9.81 -2.25
CA THR A 424 -3.95 -10.76 -2.79
C THR A 424 -2.52 -10.29 -2.50
N ASP A 425 -1.70 -11.15 -1.89
CA ASP A 425 -0.29 -10.93 -1.53
C ASP A 425 -0.03 -9.79 -0.52
N LEU A 426 -1.05 -9.33 0.20
CA LEU A 426 -0.87 -8.35 1.28
C LEU A 426 -0.42 -9.00 2.58
N VAL A 427 0.43 -8.28 3.33
CA VAL A 427 0.88 -8.68 4.67
C VAL A 427 0.42 -7.62 5.68
N PRO A 428 -0.57 -7.92 6.53
CA PRO A 428 -1.06 -6.96 7.52
C PRO A 428 -0.11 -6.84 8.71
N ASN A 429 -0.27 -5.79 9.51
CA ASN A 429 0.38 -5.69 10.81
C ASN A 429 -0.23 -6.74 11.76
N PRO A 430 0.57 -7.65 12.34
CA PRO A 430 0.06 -8.75 13.16
C PRO A 430 -0.64 -8.28 14.44
N ASN A 431 -0.33 -7.07 14.91
CA ASN A 431 -0.93 -6.51 16.12
C ASN A 431 -2.26 -5.79 15.84
N THR A 432 -2.48 -5.32 14.61
CA THR A 432 -3.69 -4.57 14.27
C THR A 432 -4.90 -5.51 14.26
N TYR A 433 -5.95 -5.15 15.00
CA TYR A 433 -7.15 -5.98 15.27
C TYR A 433 -6.87 -7.34 15.93
N ALA A 434 -5.68 -7.58 16.48
CA ALA A 434 -5.34 -8.86 17.12
C ALA A 434 -6.32 -9.22 18.24
N GLU A 435 -6.63 -8.24 19.11
CA GLU A 435 -7.64 -8.43 20.16
C GLU A 435 -9.00 -8.79 19.56
N VAL A 436 -9.55 -7.99 18.65
CA VAL A 436 -10.85 -8.27 18.00
C VAL A 436 -10.89 -9.68 17.41
N LYS A 437 -9.85 -10.07 16.67
CA LYS A 437 -9.73 -11.42 16.07
C LYS A 437 -9.73 -12.52 17.13
N GLN A 438 -8.96 -12.34 18.20
CA GLN A 438 -8.95 -13.28 19.33
C GLN A 438 -10.33 -13.39 19.98
N GLN A 439 -11.00 -12.26 20.22
CA GLN A 439 -12.32 -12.25 20.85
C GLN A 439 -13.39 -12.94 19.98
N ILE A 440 -13.33 -12.77 18.66
CA ILE A 440 -14.19 -13.48 17.70
C ILE A 440 -13.92 -14.99 17.78
N GLN A 441 -12.65 -15.40 17.75
CA GLN A 441 -12.25 -16.81 17.83
C GLN A 441 -12.76 -17.46 19.12
N GLU A 442 -12.55 -16.83 20.27
CA GLU A 442 -13.04 -17.31 21.57
C GLU A 442 -14.56 -17.47 21.58
N CYS A 443 -15.30 -16.52 20.97
CA CYS A 443 -16.75 -16.61 20.85
C CYS A 443 -17.18 -17.80 19.98
N CYS A 444 -16.52 -18.00 18.84
CA CYS A 444 -16.77 -19.11 17.94
C CYS A 444 -16.51 -20.46 18.63
N ASP A 445 -15.35 -20.61 19.29
CA ASP A 445 -14.95 -21.86 19.93
C ASP A 445 -15.86 -22.23 21.10
N ASN A 446 -16.21 -21.26 21.95
CA ASN A 446 -17.09 -21.51 23.11
C ASN A 446 -18.50 -21.89 22.67
N LYS A 447 -19.06 -21.22 21.67
CA LYS A 447 -20.40 -21.54 21.17
C LYS A 447 -20.44 -22.84 20.38
N TRP A 448 -19.44 -23.09 19.53
CA TRP A 448 -19.31 -24.36 18.82
C TRP A 448 -19.25 -25.53 19.81
N LYS A 449 -18.43 -25.40 20.87
CA LYS A 449 -18.39 -26.38 21.96
C LYS A 449 -19.73 -26.50 22.70
N THR A 450 -20.43 -25.40 22.92
CA THR A 450 -21.74 -25.39 23.61
C THR A 450 -22.83 -26.04 22.76
N TRP A 451 -22.87 -25.78 21.45
CA TRP A 451 -23.81 -26.40 20.51
C TRP A 451 -23.52 -27.88 20.29
N ILE A 452 -22.25 -28.28 20.22
CA ILE A 452 -21.89 -29.70 20.21
C ILE A 452 -22.34 -30.35 21.52
N ALA A 453 -22.07 -29.74 22.66
CA ALA A 453 -22.48 -30.28 23.96
C ALA A 453 -24.01 -30.36 24.10
N GLN A 454 -24.74 -29.33 23.65
CA GLN A 454 -26.20 -29.31 23.62
C GLN A 454 -26.77 -30.29 22.60
N GLY A 455 -26.20 -30.42 21.40
CA GLY A 455 -26.65 -31.42 20.42
C GLY A 455 -26.41 -32.85 20.91
N ILE A 456 -25.27 -33.10 21.55
CA ILE A 456 -25.01 -34.37 22.25
C ILE A 456 -26.02 -34.54 23.39
N HIS A 457 -26.29 -33.51 24.18
CA HIS A 457 -27.26 -33.62 25.26
C HIS A 457 -28.68 -33.84 24.75
N ASP A 458 -29.19 -33.05 23.81
CA ASP A 458 -30.59 -33.10 23.37
C ASP A 458 -30.89 -34.34 22.51
N HIS A 459 -29.93 -34.80 21.71
CA HIS A 459 -30.10 -35.98 20.85
C HIS A 459 -29.51 -37.27 21.44
N PHE A 460 -28.56 -37.19 22.38
CA PHE A 460 -27.93 -38.34 23.03
C PHE A 460 -28.09 -38.33 24.57
N SER A 461 -29.06 -37.58 25.11
CA SER A 461 -29.41 -37.56 26.55
C SER A 461 -29.91 -38.89 27.07
N SER A 462 -30.55 -39.69 26.21
CA SER A 462 -30.98 -41.03 26.54
C SER A 462 -29.90 -42.03 26.11
N PRO A 463 -29.42 -42.90 27.01
CA PRO A 463 -28.52 -44.00 26.65
C PRO A 463 -29.04 -44.83 25.46
N TRP A 464 -30.36 -44.96 25.33
CA TRP A 464 -31.01 -45.70 24.25
C TRP A 464 -30.94 -45.00 22.89
N THR A 465 -30.97 -43.67 22.84
CA THR A 465 -30.82 -42.93 21.57
C THR A 465 -29.40 -43.06 21.03
N GLY A 466 -28.40 -43.06 21.92
CA GLY A 466 -27.02 -43.35 21.54
C GLY A 466 -26.81 -44.77 21.03
N VAL A 467 -27.37 -45.78 21.72
CA VAL A 467 -27.34 -47.18 21.25
C VAL A 467 -28.06 -47.33 19.91
N GLY A 468 -29.21 -46.69 19.73
CA GLY A 468 -29.96 -46.71 18.47
C GLY A 468 -29.19 -46.09 17.30
N PHE A 469 -28.52 -44.97 17.53
CA PHE A 469 -27.67 -44.33 16.52
C PHE A 469 -26.48 -45.20 16.13
N VAL A 470 -25.80 -45.82 17.10
CA VAL A 470 -24.70 -46.77 16.85
C VAL A 470 -25.20 -48.00 16.09
N ALA A 471 -26.35 -48.56 16.48
CA ALA A 471 -26.95 -49.70 15.78
C ALA A 471 -27.31 -49.37 14.32
N ALA A 472 -27.86 -48.19 14.06
CA ALA A 472 -28.16 -47.71 12.71
C ALA A 472 -26.88 -47.55 11.87
N PHE A 473 -25.80 -47.03 12.47
CA PHE A 473 -24.51 -46.89 11.79
C PHE A 473 -23.86 -48.24 11.48
N VAL A 474 -23.90 -49.20 12.42
CA VAL A 474 -23.44 -50.57 12.20
C VAL A 474 -24.29 -51.26 11.12
N ALA A 475 -25.60 -51.08 11.13
CA ALA A 475 -26.47 -51.63 10.09
C ALA A 475 -26.14 -51.06 8.69
N LEU A 476 -25.90 -49.74 8.59
CA LEU A 476 -25.43 -49.11 7.35
C LEU A 476 -24.07 -49.67 6.91
N PHE A 477 -23.13 -49.82 7.82
CA PHE A 477 -21.83 -50.40 7.53
C PHE A 477 -21.93 -51.86 7.06
N LEU A 478 -22.74 -52.68 7.73
CA LEU A 478 -23.01 -54.06 7.34
C LEU A 478 -23.72 -54.12 5.98
N THR A 479 -24.63 -53.19 5.70
CA THR A 479 -25.30 -53.10 4.39
C THR A 479 -24.30 -52.73 3.29
N ALA A 480 -23.38 -51.79 3.56
CA ALA A 480 -22.31 -51.44 2.65
C ALA A 480 -21.34 -52.61 2.43
N ALA A 481 -20.96 -53.32 3.49
CA ALA A 481 -20.11 -54.51 3.42
C ALA A 481 -20.80 -55.65 2.66
N GLN A 482 -22.09 -55.92 2.93
CA GLN A 482 -22.88 -56.90 2.19
C GLN A 482 -22.97 -56.51 0.72
N THR A 483 -23.23 -55.24 0.41
CA THR A 483 -23.26 -54.74 -0.98
C THR A 483 -21.90 -54.91 -1.64
N TRP A 484 -20.81 -54.59 -0.95
CA TRP A 484 -19.44 -54.81 -1.43
C TRP A 484 -19.16 -56.28 -1.72
N PHE A 485 -19.46 -57.18 -0.80
CA PHE A 485 -19.30 -58.61 -1.04
C PHE A 485 -20.24 -59.12 -2.14
N THR A 486 -21.43 -58.56 -2.31
CA THR A 486 -22.35 -58.98 -3.39
C THR A 486 -21.84 -58.52 -4.76
N VAL A 487 -21.26 -57.32 -4.85
CA VAL A 487 -20.71 -56.75 -6.09
C VAL A 487 -19.34 -57.34 -6.44
N PHE A 488 -18.51 -57.64 -5.44
CA PHE A 488 -17.14 -58.12 -5.61
C PHE A 488 -16.94 -59.58 -5.14
N SER A 489 -18.02 -60.36 -5.04
CA SER A 489 -17.90 -61.80 -4.77
C SER A 489 -17.09 -62.46 -5.88
N PRO A 490 -16.08 -63.28 -5.55
CA PRO A 490 -15.44 -64.13 -6.55
C PRO A 490 -16.49 -65.07 -7.17
N PRO A 491 -16.40 -65.38 -8.48
CA PRO A 491 -17.33 -66.27 -9.15
C PRO A 491 -17.50 -67.56 -8.38
N GLY A 492 -18.75 -68.00 -8.21
CA GLY A 492 -19.04 -69.23 -7.52
C GLY A 492 -18.46 -70.44 -8.26
N PRO A 493 -18.32 -71.61 -7.61
CA PRO A 493 -17.82 -72.83 -8.27
C PRO A 493 -18.65 -73.25 -9.51
N CYS A 494 -19.91 -72.79 -9.62
CA CYS A 494 -20.76 -72.99 -10.80
C CYS A 494 -20.47 -72.01 -11.96
N ASP A 495 -19.94 -70.82 -11.70
CA ASP A 495 -19.59 -69.85 -12.75
C ASP A 495 -18.37 -70.32 -13.55
N ASN A 496 -17.42 -71.00 -12.88
CA ASN A 496 -16.32 -71.72 -13.54
C ASN A 496 -16.80 -72.92 -14.37
N PHE A 497 -17.90 -73.57 -13.95
CA PHE A 497 -18.50 -74.69 -14.71
C PHE A 497 -19.19 -74.20 -15.99
N CYS A 498 -19.82 -73.03 -15.96
CA CYS A 498 -20.45 -72.40 -17.13
C CYS A 498 -19.46 -71.81 -18.13
N GLN A 499 -18.26 -71.39 -17.71
CA GLN A 499 -17.20 -70.99 -18.65
C GLN A 499 -16.57 -72.17 -19.40
N HIS A 500 -16.57 -73.38 -18.81
CA HIS A 500 -16.00 -74.57 -19.45
C HIS A 500 -16.88 -75.22 -20.53
N HIS A 501 -18.15 -74.81 -20.66
CA HIS A 501 -19.10 -75.36 -21.64
C HIS A 501 -19.56 -74.35 -22.72
N ARG A 502 -18.86 -73.21 -22.87
CA ARG A 502 -19.08 -72.23 -23.95
C ARG A 502 -17.86 -72.10 -24.91
N GLY A 503 -17.09 -73.18 -25.07
CA GLY A 503 -16.06 -73.33 -26.10
C GLY A 503 -16.43 -74.40 -27.11
#